data_AF-A0AA42PIU3-F1
#
_entry.id   AF-A0AA42PIU3-F1
#
_cell.length_a   1.000
_cell.length_b   1.000
_cell.length_c   1.000
_cell.angle_alpha   90.00
_cell.angle_beta   90.00
_cell.angle_gamma   90.00
#
_symmetry.space_group_name_H-M   'P 1'
#
loop_
_entity.id
_entity.type
_entity.pdbx_description
1 polymer ?
#
loop_
_entity_poly.entity_id
_entity_poly.type
_entity_poly.pdbx_seq_one_letter_code
_entity_poly.pdbx_strand_id
1 'polypeptide(L)'
;DWVGPASVTAPLVLPNPADAYKLKYVLRDYAGQPMPNSPYVLVMPDGSTREGTTNAQGETEQVVTKGPQNIHLFVGDGETKHEGYYLNDEA
;
A
#
# COMPACT_ATOMS: atom_id res chain seq x y z
N ASP A 1 39.06 32.08 -29.51
CA ASP A 1 37.92 32.44 -28.64
C ASP A 1 37.11 31.20 -28.28
N TRP A 2 37.22 30.74 -27.03
CA TRP A 2 36.43 29.62 -26.51
C TRP A 2 35.25 30.21 -25.75
N VAL A 3 34.04 30.07 -26.31
CA VAL A 3 32.80 30.46 -25.63
C VAL A 3 32.41 29.29 -24.74
N GLY A 4 32.50 29.49 -23.42
CA GLY A 4 32.20 28.46 -22.44
C GLY A 4 30.74 28.02 -22.44
N PRO A 5 30.41 26.95 -21.70
CA PRO A 5 29.06 26.39 -21.69
C PRO A 5 28.06 27.42 -21.14
N ALA A 6 26.95 27.61 -21.85
CA ALA A 6 25.82 28.39 -21.37
C ALA A 6 25.15 27.66 -20.19
N SER A 7 24.95 28.36 -19.08
CA SER A 7 24.10 27.87 -17.99
C SER A 7 22.65 28.20 -18.32
N VAL A 8 21.80 27.18 -18.40
CA VAL A 8 20.35 27.34 -18.58
C VAL A 8 19.68 27.07 -17.25
N THR A 9 18.92 28.04 -16.74
CA THR A 9 18.10 27.87 -15.55
C THR A 9 16.84 27.10 -15.92
N ALA A 10 16.86 25.78 -15.73
CA ALA A 10 15.66 24.95 -15.84
C ALA A 10 14.91 24.91 -14.49
N PRO A 11 13.58 25.03 -14.46
CA PRO A 11 12.82 24.83 -13.23
C PRO A 11 12.96 23.38 -12.79
N LEU A 12 13.39 23.17 -11.55
CA LEU A 12 13.33 21.87 -10.89
C LEU A 12 11.87 21.59 -10.53
N VAL A 13 11.22 20.67 -11.26
CA VAL A 13 9.94 20.11 -10.84
C VAL A 13 10.23 19.15 -9.69
N LEU A 14 10.09 19.63 -8.46
CA LEU A 14 10.15 18.76 -7.29
C LEU A 14 8.89 17.90 -7.26
N PRO A 15 8.99 16.57 -7.09
CA PRO A 15 7.81 15.74 -6.90
C PRO A 15 7.04 16.26 -5.70
N ASN A 16 5.72 16.39 -5.84
CA ASN A 16 4.85 16.74 -4.73
C ASN A 16 5.04 15.67 -3.64
N PRO A 17 5.41 16.03 -2.39
CA PRO A 17 5.62 15.07 -1.32
C PRO A 17 4.39 14.18 -1.08
N ALA A 18 3.18 14.69 -1.33
CA ALA A 18 1.96 13.88 -1.23
C ALA A 18 1.92 12.75 -2.26
N ASP A 19 2.55 12.88 -3.43
CA ASP A 19 2.61 11.83 -4.46
C ASP A 19 3.73 10.80 -4.20
N ALA A 20 4.60 11.05 -3.22
CA ALA A 20 5.74 10.21 -2.91
C ALA A 20 5.39 9.01 -2.01
N TYR A 21 4.32 9.11 -1.21
CA TYR A 21 3.97 8.10 -0.21
C TYR A 21 2.75 7.29 -0.63
N LYS A 22 3.00 6.36 -1.55
CA LYS A 22 2.00 5.41 -2.07
C LYS A 22 2.22 4.05 -1.43
N LEU A 23 1.15 3.44 -0.94
CA LEU A 23 1.18 2.12 -0.34
C LEU A 23 0.13 1.23 -0.99
N LYS A 24 0.50 -0.02 -1.22
CA LYS A 24 -0.37 -1.09 -1.71
C LYS A 24 0.12 -2.41 -1.12
N TYR A 25 -0.80 -3.27 -0.70
CA TYR A 25 -0.48 -4.60 -0.18
C TYR A 25 -0.83 -5.69 -1.20
N VAL A 26 -0.19 -6.84 -1.07
CA VAL A 26 -0.51 -8.06 -1.82
C VAL A 26 -0.79 -9.17 -0.82
N LEU A 27 -2.02 -9.66 -0.79
CA LEU A 27 -2.46 -10.74 0.09
C LEU A 27 -2.15 -12.07 -0.58
N ARG A 28 -1.52 -12.97 0.19
CA ARG A 28 -1.17 -14.32 -0.22
C ARG A 28 -1.56 -15.32 0.86
N ASP A 29 -1.92 -16.52 0.45
CA ASP A 29 -2.13 -17.64 1.37
C ASP A 29 -0.79 -18.21 1.88
N TYR A 30 -0.87 -19.26 2.71
CA TYR A 30 0.29 -19.90 3.32
C TYR A 30 1.22 -20.57 2.29
N ALA A 31 0.69 -20.93 1.12
CA ALA A 31 1.45 -21.49 0.00
C ALA A 31 2.04 -20.39 -0.90
N GLY A 32 1.80 -19.12 -0.58
CA GLY A 32 2.26 -17.94 -1.32
C GLY A 32 1.41 -17.60 -2.55
N GLN A 33 0.27 -18.26 -2.75
CA GLN A 33 -0.64 -17.95 -3.86
C GLN A 33 -1.42 -16.67 -3.57
N PRO A 34 -1.66 -15.81 -4.58
CA PRO A 34 -2.43 -14.58 -4.38
C PRO A 34 -3.86 -14.91 -3.92
N MET A 35 -4.41 -14.06 -3.05
CA MET A 35 -5.78 -14.17 -2.55
C MET A 35 -6.68 -13.17 -3.28
N PRO A 36 -7.33 -13.54 -4.41
CA PRO A 36 -8.22 -12.65 -5.14
C PRO A 36 -9.58 -12.49 -4.43
N ASN A 37 -10.27 -11.39 -4.71
CA ASN A 37 -11.62 -11.11 -4.21
C ASN A 37 -11.77 -11.23 -2.69
N SER A 38 -10.69 -11.00 -1.95
CA SER A 38 -10.65 -11.13 -0.49
C SER A 38 -10.97 -9.78 0.15
N PRO A 39 -11.96 -9.72 1.06
CA PRO A 39 -12.28 -8.50 1.77
C PRO A 39 -11.14 -8.11 2.72
N TYR A 40 -10.93 -6.82 2.90
CA TYR A 40 -9.95 -6.28 3.83
C TYR A 40 -10.38 -4.95 4.44
N VAL A 41 -9.77 -4.61 5.57
CA VAL A 41 -9.90 -3.32 6.24
C VAL A 41 -8.53 -2.71 6.49
N LEU A 42 -8.32 -1.48 6.05
CA LEU A 42 -7.17 -0.65 6.40
C LEU A 42 -7.55 0.30 7.54
N VAL A 43 -6.74 0.35 8.59
CA VAL A 43 -6.86 1.36 9.66
C VAL A 43 -5.76 2.41 9.46
N MET A 44 -6.20 3.63 9.18
CA MET A 44 -5.35 4.79 8.95
C MET A 44 -4.81 5.35 10.28
N PRO A 45 -3.75 6.19 10.26
CA PRO A 45 -3.16 6.72 11.50
C PRO A 45 -4.08 7.62 12.32
N ASP A 46 -5.09 8.22 11.69
CA ASP A 46 -6.12 9.02 12.36
C ASP A 46 -7.26 8.16 12.96
N GLY A 47 -7.15 6.83 12.85
CA GLY A 47 -8.15 5.88 13.31
C GLY A 47 -9.29 5.64 12.32
N SER A 48 -9.35 6.36 11.20
CA SER A 48 -10.35 6.09 10.16
C SER A 48 -10.09 4.74 9.49
N THR A 49 -11.17 4.08 9.05
CA THR A 49 -11.09 2.79 8.34
C THR A 49 -11.40 2.95 6.87
N ARG A 50 -10.79 2.10 6.04
CA ARG A 50 -11.14 1.92 4.63
C ARG A 50 -11.29 0.44 4.34
N GLU A 51 -12.47 0.07 3.88
CA GLU A 51 -12.78 -1.30 3.46
C GLU A 51 -12.53 -1.45 1.96
N GLY A 52 -12.21 -2.66 1.53
CA GLY A 52 -12.06 -2.98 0.11
C GLY A 52 -11.96 -4.46 -0.14
N THR A 53 -11.76 -4.80 -1.41
CA THR A 53 -11.63 -6.18 -1.89
C THR A 53 -10.42 -6.28 -2.81
N THR A 54 -9.60 -7.32 -2.65
CA THR A 54 -8.42 -7.50 -3.50
C THR A 54 -8.76 -7.82 -4.95
N ASN A 55 -7.90 -7.38 -5.87
CA ASN A 55 -8.01 -7.71 -7.30
C ASN A 55 -7.56 -9.16 -7.58
N ALA A 56 -7.56 -9.56 -8.87
CA ALA A 56 -7.18 -10.91 -9.30
C ALA A 56 -5.74 -11.31 -8.93
N GLN A 57 -4.86 -10.34 -8.67
CA GLN A 57 -3.47 -10.55 -8.25
C GLN A 57 -3.30 -10.50 -6.73
N GLY A 58 -4.40 -10.43 -5.97
CA GLY A 58 -4.39 -10.30 -4.52
C GLY A 58 -4.00 -8.90 -4.03
N GLU A 59 -4.00 -7.90 -4.89
CA GLU A 59 -3.58 -6.55 -4.52
C GLU A 59 -4.74 -5.75 -3.92
N THR A 60 -4.46 -4.97 -2.88
CA THR A 60 -5.40 -3.96 -2.35
C THR A 60 -5.47 -2.75 -3.29
N GLU A 61 -6.42 -1.86 -3.03
CA GLU A 61 -6.35 -0.51 -3.58
C GLU A 61 -5.09 0.23 -3.08
N GLN A 62 -4.61 1.17 -3.89
CA GLN A 62 -3.50 2.04 -3.51
C GLN A 62 -4.00 3.15 -2.59
N VAL A 63 -3.29 3.37 -1.49
CA VAL A 63 -3.51 4.51 -0.61
C VAL A 63 -2.36 5.50 -0.71
N VAL A 64 -2.68 6.77 -0.51
CA VAL A 64 -1.73 7.88 -0.52
C VAL A 64 -1.75 8.53 0.87
N THR A 65 -0.58 8.68 1.48
CA THR A 65 -0.43 9.29 2.81
C THR A 65 0.32 10.62 2.74
N LYS A 66 0.22 11.42 3.80
CA LYS A 66 0.94 12.71 3.90
C LYS A 66 2.45 12.55 4.18
N GLY A 67 2.90 11.33 4.44
CA GLY A 67 4.26 10.98 4.87
C GLY A 67 4.37 9.49 5.19
N PRO A 68 5.56 9.03 5.65
CA PRO A 68 5.73 7.68 6.17
C PRO A 68 4.80 7.49 7.38
N GLN A 69 3.86 6.57 7.29
CA GLN A 69 2.80 6.36 8.27
C GLN A 69 2.55 4.86 8.47
N ASN A 70 2.25 4.47 9.72
CA ASN A 70 1.85 3.10 10.03
C ASN A 70 0.37 2.91 9.67
N ILE A 71 0.10 1.96 8.77
CA ILE A 71 -1.25 1.54 8.40
C ILE A 71 -1.41 0.08 8.81
N HIS A 72 -2.49 -0.24 9.51
CA HIS A 72 -2.82 -1.61 9.86
C HIS A 72 -3.73 -2.21 8.80
N LEU A 73 -3.47 -3.47 8.42
CA LEU A 73 -4.28 -4.24 7.48
C LEU A 73 -4.89 -5.42 8.22
N PHE A 74 -6.20 -5.57 8.14
CA PHE A 74 -6.94 -6.74 8.55
C PHE A 74 -7.54 -7.41 7.32
N VAL A 75 -7.42 -8.73 7.22
CA VAL A 75 -8.02 -9.53 6.14
C VAL A 75 -9.33 -10.11 6.66
N GLY A 76 -10.41 -9.97 5.90
CA GLY A 76 -11.77 -10.33 6.32
C GLY A 76 -12.76 -9.16 6.21
N ASP A 77 -14.03 -9.45 6.48
CA ASP A 77 -15.17 -8.52 6.45
C ASP A 77 -15.35 -7.71 7.75
N GLY A 78 -14.36 -7.73 8.64
CA GLY A 78 -14.38 -6.97 9.90
C GLY A 78 -15.19 -7.63 11.03
N GLU A 79 -16.02 -8.64 10.76
CA GLU A 79 -16.71 -9.41 11.82
C GLU A 79 -15.78 -10.49 12.41
N THR A 80 -14.91 -11.05 11.59
CA THR A 80 -13.84 -11.95 12.03
C THR A 80 -12.51 -11.22 11.91
N LYS A 81 -12.13 -10.49 12.96
CA LYS A 81 -10.75 -10.04 13.16
C LYS A 81 -9.85 -11.27 13.27
N HIS A 82 -9.39 -11.78 12.14
CA HIS A 82 -8.28 -12.71 12.12
C HIS A 82 -7.03 -11.91 12.46
N GLU A 83 -6.80 -11.70 13.76
CA GLU A 83 -5.46 -11.40 14.26
C GLU A 83 -4.54 -12.48 13.73
N GLY A 84 -3.52 -12.06 12.97
CA GLY A 84 -2.74 -12.92 12.11
C GLY A 84 -2.23 -14.17 12.82
N TYR A 85 -2.84 -15.31 12.50
CA TYR A 85 -2.24 -16.61 12.67
C TYR A 85 -2.69 -17.45 11.48
N TYR A 86 -1.73 -17.80 10.63
CA TYR A 86 -1.84 -19.05 9.89
C TYR A 86 -2.06 -20.14 10.94
N LEU A 87 -3.25 -20.74 10.97
CA LEU A 87 -3.33 -22.12 11.41
C LEU A 87 -2.57 -22.90 10.35
N ASN A 88 -1.29 -23.15 10.61
CA ASN A 88 -0.66 -24.31 10.03
C ASN A 88 -1.54 -25.47 10.49
N ASP A 89 -2.28 -26.06 9.57
CA ASP A 89 -2.85 -27.39 9.78
C ASP A 89 -1.64 -28.35 9.91
N GLU A 90 -1.13 -28.48 11.13
CA GLU A 90 -0.12 -29.48 11.45
C GLU A 90 -0.80 -30.84 11.65
N ALA A 91 -0.31 -31.78 10.82
CA ALA A 91 -0.15 -33.23 11.02
C ALA A 91 -1.39 -34.14 11.06
#